data_AF-A0A6B0YRA3-F1
#
_entry.id   AF-A0A6B0YRA3-F1
#
_cell.length_a   1.000
_cell.length_b   1.000
_cell.length_c   1.000
_cell.angle_alpha   90.00
_cell.angle_beta   90.00
_cell.angle_gamma   90.00
#
_symmetry.space_group_name_H-M   'P 1'
#
loop_
_entity.id
_entity.type
_entity.pdbx_description
1 polymer ?
#
loop_
_entity_poly.entity_id
_entity_poly.type
_entity_poly.pdbx_seq_one_letter_code
_entity_poly.pdbx_strand_id
1 'polypeptide(L)'
;MNINTDYLNRCIGTLRVAWEGLQQCEPGDVLYEIYRAACVKEFELVLEQGGRLLKRRLRPYFASNRQADQLYFNDVFRYAAKHCLIGDDACERWLEYRAARNDTAHEYGENFAERTLELLPQFIVDAEALAGVIEGGRDA
;
A
#
# COMPACT_ATOMS: atom_id res chain seq x y z
N MET A 1 -18.59 -10.94 -1.15
CA MET A 1 -17.51 -11.75 -0.52
C MET A 1 -16.80 -10.90 0.52
N ASN A 2 -16.91 -11.23 1.81
CA ASN A 2 -16.26 -10.47 2.87
C ASN A 2 -14.79 -10.90 3.03
N ILE A 3 -13.84 -10.01 2.75
CA ILE A 3 -12.40 -10.24 2.91
C ILE A 3 -11.97 -9.55 4.21
N ASN A 4 -11.39 -10.30 5.15
CA ASN A 4 -10.86 -9.70 6.38
C ASN A 4 -9.69 -8.73 6.07
N THR A 5 -9.87 -7.46 6.46
CA THR A 5 -8.92 -6.36 6.30
C THR A 5 -8.27 -5.93 7.63
N ASP A 6 -8.54 -6.60 8.76
CA ASP A 6 -8.14 -6.17 10.10
C ASP A 6 -6.62 -5.93 10.23
N TYR A 7 -5.82 -6.83 9.65
CA TYR A 7 -4.37 -6.69 9.67
C TYR A 7 -3.89 -5.53 8.80
N LEU A 8 -4.48 -5.34 7.62
CA LEU A 8 -4.18 -4.21 6.74
C LEU A 8 -4.53 -2.89 7.43
N ASN A 9 -5.72 -2.80 8.02
CA ASN A 9 -6.18 -1.63 8.76
C ASN A 9 -5.29 -1.31 9.96
N ARG A 10 -4.79 -2.34 10.66
CA ARG A 10 -3.82 -2.16 11.75
C ARG A 10 -2.51 -1.57 11.24
N CYS A 11 -1.95 -2.09 10.15
CA CYS A 11 -0.72 -1.56 9.54
C CYS A 11 -0.91 -0.10 9.06
N ILE A 12 -2.04 0.21 8.43
CA ILE A 12 -2.38 1.58 8.02
C ILE A 12 -2.46 2.52 9.25
N GLY A 13 -3.11 2.06 10.33
CA GLY A 13 -3.18 2.82 11.58
C GLY A 13 -1.82 3.07 12.21
N THR A 14 -0.95 2.05 12.27
CA THR A 14 0.42 2.19 12.76
C THR A 14 1.21 3.17 11.88
N LEU A 15 1.08 3.07 10.55
CA LEU A 15 1.74 3.98 9.61
C LEU A 15 1.31 5.44 9.83
N ARG A 16 0.00 5.68 10.00
CA ARG A 16 -0.51 7.03 10.29
C ARG A 16 0.11 7.61 11.55
N VAL A 17 0.08 6.85 12.65
CA VAL A 17 0.64 7.30 13.94
C VAL A 17 2.15 7.54 13.83
N ALA A 18 2.87 6.66 13.12
CA ALA A 18 4.30 6.84 12.92
C ALA A 18 4.61 8.09 12.10
N TRP A 19 3.83 8.35 11.04
CA TRP A 19 3.98 9.53 10.20
C TRP A 19 3.69 10.81 10.98
N GLU A 20 2.58 10.86 11.73
CA GLU A 20 2.22 12.00 12.57
C GLU A 20 3.27 12.28 13.66
N GLY A 21 3.81 11.22 14.29
CA GLY A 21 4.88 11.34 15.27
C GLY A 21 6.20 11.86 14.67
N LEU A 22 6.54 11.41 13.46
CA LEU A 22 7.72 11.87 12.74
C LEU A 22 7.68 13.38 12.49
N GLN A 23 6.51 13.92 12.11
CA GLN A 23 6.31 15.36 11.86
C GLN A 23 6.50 16.25 13.12
N GLN A 24 6.51 15.66 14.30
CA GLN A 24 6.68 16.35 15.58
C GLN A 24 8.11 16.22 16.15
N CYS A 25 8.99 15.49 15.46
CA CYS A 25 10.36 15.27 15.90
C CYS A 25 11.34 16.04 15.02
N GLU A 26 12.45 16.49 15.59
CA GLU A 26 13.54 17.11 14.83
C GLU A 26 14.43 16.02 14.20
N PRO A 27 14.89 16.21 12.95
CA PRO A 27 15.86 15.30 12.34
C PRO A 27 17.10 15.11 13.23
N GLY A 28 17.48 13.86 13.45
CA GLY A 28 18.60 13.48 14.33
C GLY A 28 18.21 13.11 15.76
N ASP A 29 16.96 13.35 16.17
CA ASP A 29 16.44 12.80 17.42
C ASP A 29 16.26 11.28 17.34
N VAL A 30 16.48 10.58 18.46
CA VAL A 30 16.25 9.12 18.53
C VAL A 30 14.81 8.77 18.17
N LEU A 31 13.84 9.59 18.59
CA LEU A 31 12.43 9.39 18.23
C LEU A 31 12.18 9.60 16.73
N TYR A 32 12.86 10.56 16.10
CA TYR A 32 12.78 10.77 14.65
C TYR A 32 13.23 9.51 13.90
N GLU A 33 14.38 8.93 14.27
CA GLU A 33 14.88 7.71 13.64
C GLU A 33 13.94 6.50 13.86
N ILE A 34 13.35 6.37 15.05
CA ILE A 34 12.38 5.32 15.35
C ILE A 34 11.13 5.48 14.47
N TYR A 35 10.55 6.67 14.40
CA TYR A 35 9.37 6.93 13.58
C TYR A 35 9.66 6.77 12.08
N ARG A 36 10.83 7.20 11.62
CA ARG A 36 11.28 7.05 10.23
C ARG A 36 11.39 5.57 9.85
N ALA A 37 12.02 4.76 10.70
CA ALA A 37 12.11 3.31 10.49
C ALA A 37 10.73 2.63 10.50
N ALA A 38 9.84 3.03 11.42
CA ALA A 38 8.48 2.51 11.47
C ALA A 38 7.67 2.88 10.21
N CYS A 39 7.77 4.13 9.73
CA CYS A 39 7.12 4.58 8.51
C CYS A 39 7.51 3.74 7.30
N VAL A 40 8.81 3.55 7.10
CA VAL A 40 9.35 2.72 6.01
C VAL A 40 8.83 1.29 6.12
N LYS A 41 8.86 0.70 7.31
CA LYS A 41 8.45 -0.69 7.51
C LYS A 41 6.95 -0.89 7.27
N GLU A 42 6.12 -0.01 7.81
CA GLU A 42 4.68 -0.11 7.65
C GLU A 42 4.26 0.20 6.21
N PHE A 43 4.94 1.11 5.49
CA PHE A 43 4.73 1.30 4.06
C PHE A 43 4.91 -0.01 3.27
N GLU A 44 6.00 -0.76 3.52
CA GLU A 44 6.20 -2.07 2.88
C GLU A 44 5.09 -3.06 3.19
N LEU A 45 4.70 -3.14 4.47
CA LEU A 45 3.66 -4.06 4.93
C LEU A 45 2.32 -3.72 4.29
N VAL A 46 1.90 -2.46 4.31
CA VAL A 46 0.65 -2.00 3.69
C VAL A 46 0.67 -2.28 2.19
N LEU A 47 1.79 -2.01 1.50
CA LEU A 47 1.92 -2.26 0.07
C LEU A 47 1.76 -3.76 -0.26
N GLU A 48 2.46 -4.64 0.45
CA GLU A 48 2.38 -6.08 0.25
C GLU A 48 0.98 -6.64 0.58
N GLN A 49 0.44 -6.26 1.73
CA GLN A 49 -0.87 -6.73 2.19
C GLN A 49 -2.00 -6.23 1.29
N GLY A 50 -1.98 -4.95 0.92
CA GLY A 50 -2.95 -4.33 0.03
C GLY A 50 -3.00 -5.04 -1.31
N GLY A 51 -1.85 -5.22 -1.98
CA GLY A 51 -1.79 -5.94 -3.26
C GLY A 51 -2.25 -7.40 -3.15
N ARG A 52 -1.89 -8.09 -2.07
CA ARG A 52 -2.30 -9.48 -1.84
C ARG A 52 -3.81 -9.63 -1.64
N LEU A 53 -4.42 -8.74 -0.86
CA LEU A 53 -5.86 -8.77 -0.59
C LEU A 53 -6.67 -8.28 -1.80
N LEU A 54 -6.19 -7.26 -2.52
CA LEU A 54 -6.78 -6.81 -3.77
C LEU A 54 -6.79 -7.92 -4.83
N LYS A 55 -5.71 -8.70 -4.93
CA LYS A 55 -5.67 -9.89 -5.80
C LYS A 55 -6.79 -10.89 -5.46
N ARG A 56 -7.07 -11.12 -4.18
CA ARG A 56 -8.21 -11.97 -3.76
C ARG A 56 -9.54 -11.35 -4.16
N ARG A 57 -9.68 -10.03 -3.98
CA ARG A 57 -10.88 -9.27 -4.37
C ARG A 57 -11.19 -9.34 -5.86
N LEU A 58 -10.15 -9.49 -6.69
CA LEU A 58 -10.25 -9.62 -8.13
C LEU A 58 -10.68 -11.00 -8.63
N ARG A 59 -10.58 -12.06 -7.82
CA ARG A 59 -10.90 -13.43 -8.24
C ARG A 59 -12.24 -13.59 -8.98
N PRO A 60 -13.35 -12.95 -8.56
CA PRO A 60 -14.64 -13.07 -9.25
C PRO A 60 -14.66 -12.52 -10.69
N TYR A 61 -13.68 -11.70 -11.07
CA TYR A 61 -13.59 -11.12 -12.41
C TYR A 61 -12.83 -12.01 -13.42
N PHE A 62 -12.31 -13.16 -12.96
CA PHE A 62 -11.58 -14.11 -13.79
C PHE A 62 -12.37 -15.41 -13.96
N ALA A 63 -12.13 -16.12 -15.07
CA ALA A 63 -12.76 -17.41 -15.34
C ALA A 63 -12.33 -18.51 -14.35
N SER A 64 -11.20 -18.32 -13.65
CA SER A 64 -10.78 -19.19 -12.56
C SER A 64 -9.89 -18.46 -11.56
N ASN A 65 -9.93 -18.88 -10.30
CA ASN A 65 -9.05 -18.34 -9.24
C ASN A 65 -7.57 -18.42 -9.61
N ARG A 66 -7.16 -19.47 -10.34
CA ARG A 66 -5.77 -19.69 -10.77
C ARG A 66 -5.26 -18.56 -11.66
N GLN A 67 -6.10 -18.00 -12.53
CA GLN A 67 -5.71 -16.89 -13.40
C GLN A 67 -5.43 -15.61 -12.57
N ALA A 68 -6.28 -15.32 -11.60
CA ALA A 68 -6.06 -14.19 -10.70
C ALA A 68 -4.79 -14.38 -9.84
N ASP A 69 -4.50 -15.61 -9.41
CA ASP A 69 -3.34 -15.91 -8.57
C ASP A 69 -1.99 -15.66 -9.31
N GLN A 70 -1.98 -15.83 -10.64
CA GLN A 70 -0.81 -15.61 -11.51
C GLN A 70 -0.45 -14.13 -11.73
N LEU A 71 -1.33 -13.19 -11.36
CA LEU A 71 -1.06 -11.77 -11.56
C LEU A 71 0.16 -11.31 -10.75
N TYR A 72 1.05 -10.55 -11.37
CA TYR A 72 2.08 -9.82 -10.65
C TYR A 72 1.50 -8.54 -10.05
N PHE A 73 2.23 -7.91 -9.12
CA PHE A 73 1.75 -6.73 -8.39
C PHE A 73 1.18 -5.65 -9.33
N ASN A 74 1.94 -5.25 -10.34
CA ASN A 74 1.52 -4.19 -11.26
C ASN A 74 0.24 -4.58 -12.01
N ASP A 75 0.09 -5.86 -12.36
CA ASP A 75 -1.10 -6.34 -13.06
C ASP A 75 -2.32 -6.37 -12.13
N VAL A 76 -2.14 -6.67 -10.84
CA VAL A 76 -3.24 -6.58 -9.86
C VAL A 76 -3.88 -5.20 -9.88
N PHE A 77 -3.09 -4.12 -9.84
CA PHE A 77 -3.63 -2.76 -9.85
C PHE A 77 -4.22 -2.36 -11.21
N ARG A 78 -3.60 -2.77 -12.32
CA ARG A 78 -4.16 -2.55 -13.67
C ARG A 78 -5.51 -3.24 -13.85
N TYR A 79 -5.66 -4.48 -13.39
CA TYR A 79 -6.94 -5.18 -13.44
C TYR A 79 -7.97 -4.56 -12.49
N ALA A 80 -7.56 -4.06 -11.32
CA ALA A 80 -8.46 -3.33 -10.43
C ALA A 80 -9.02 -2.06 -11.09
N ALA A 81 -8.18 -1.27 -11.77
CA ALA A 81 -8.64 -0.11 -12.55
C ALA A 81 -9.55 -0.52 -13.72
N LYS A 82 -9.15 -1.54 -14.50
CA LYS A 82 -9.95 -2.09 -15.60
C LYS A 82 -11.37 -2.51 -15.17
N HIS A 83 -11.50 -3.05 -13.96
CA HIS A 83 -12.79 -3.47 -13.39
C HIS A 83 -13.46 -2.41 -12.51
N CYS A 84 -12.98 -1.15 -12.56
CA CYS A 84 -13.52 0.00 -11.83
C CYS A 84 -13.58 -0.22 -10.31
N LEU A 85 -12.67 -1.02 -9.76
CA LEU A 85 -12.48 -1.15 -8.31
C LEU A 85 -11.71 0.06 -7.75
N ILE A 86 -10.81 0.61 -8.55
CA ILE A 86 -10.07 1.86 -8.29
C ILE A 86 -10.07 2.71 -9.57
N GLY A 87 -9.71 3.99 -9.46
CA GLY A 87 -9.53 4.86 -10.64
C GLY A 87 -8.14 4.70 -11.28
N ASP A 88 -7.99 5.24 -12.50
CA ASP A 88 -6.72 5.19 -13.24
C ASP A 88 -5.59 5.93 -12.52
N ASP A 89 -5.86 7.14 -12.01
CA ASP A 89 -4.89 7.91 -11.22
C ASP A 89 -4.42 7.13 -9.97
N ALA A 90 -5.33 6.40 -9.32
CA ALA A 90 -4.97 5.56 -8.18
C ALA A 90 -4.08 4.39 -8.63
N CYS A 91 -4.37 3.76 -9.77
CA CYS A 91 -3.52 2.73 -10.33
C CYS A 91 -2.10 3.24 -10.58
N GLU A 92 -1.94 4.41 -11.20
CA GLU A 92 -0.63 5.02 -11.45
C GLU A 92 0.16 5.24 -10.16
N ARG A 93 -0.48 5.79 -9.12
CA ARG A 93 0.15 5.95 -7.80
C ARG A 93 0.58 4.63 -7.17
N TRP A 94 -0.25 3.59 -7.25
CA TRP A 94 0.14 2.25 -6.73
C TRP A 94 1.32 1.63 -7.47
N LEU A 95 1.46 1.89 -8.78
CA LEU A 95 2.63 1.49 -9.55
C LEU A 95 3.88 2.29 -9.13
N GLU A 96 3.73 3.59 -8.86
CA GLU A 96 4.78 4.44 -8.32
C GLU A 96 5.24 3.95 -6.94
N TYR A 97 4.32 3.69 -6.01
CA TYR A 97 4.67 3.15 -4.69
C TYR A 97 5.45 1.83 -4.80
N ARG A 98 5.10 0.98 -5.77
CA ARG A 98 5.83 -0.26 -6.03
C ARG A 98 7.22 -0.03 -6.60
N ALA A 99 7.37 0.91 -7.52
CA ALA A 99 8.66 1.30 -8.07
C ALA A 99 9.55 1.89 -6.98
N ALA A 100 9.01 2.84 -6.20
CA ALA A 100 9.65 3.44 -5.05
C ALA A 100 10.14 2.37 -4.08
N ARG A 101 9.37 1.30 -3.83
CA ARG A 101 9.79 0.14 -3.00
C ARG A 101 10.86 -0.75 -3.63
N ASN A 102 11.01 -0.82 -4.95
CA ASN A 102 12.02 -1.69 -5.57
C ASN A 102 13.39 -1.00 -5.76
N ASP A 103 13.40 0.31 -5.97
CA ASP A 103 14.64 1.10 -6.09
C ASP A 103 15.43 1.12 -4.75
N THR A 104 14.71 0.94 -3.65
CA THR A 104 15.19 0.84 -2.25
C THR A 104 16.21 -0.25 -1.96
N ALA A 105 16.25 -1.30 -2.78
CA ALA A 105 17.11 -2.45 -2.55
C ALA A 105 18.53 -2.24 -3.10
N HIS A 106 18.75 -1.21 -3.92
CA HIS A 106 19.99 -1.03 -4.68
C HIS A 106 20.74 0.28 -4.37
N GLU A 107 20.09 1.31 -3.83
CA GLU A 107 20.75 2.58 -3.49
C GLU A 107 20.79 2.82 -1.97
N TYR A 108 21.96 3.27 -1.49
CA TYR A 108 22.29 3.53 -0.08
C TYR A 108 21.13 4.18 0.71
N GLY A 109 20.73 3.56 1.82
CA GLY A 109 19.42 3.70 2.49
C GLY A 109 19.02 5.05 3.10
N GLU A 110 19.79 6.13 2.92
CA GLU A 110 19.36 7.49 3.31
C GLU A 110 18.39 8.09 2.29
N ASN A 111 18.72 8.03 0.99
CA ASN A 111 17.88 8.50 -0.12
C ASN A 111 16.52 7.75 -0.20
N PHE A 112 16.51 6.50 0.28
CA PHE A 112 15.31 5.65 0.27
C PHE A 112 14.20 6.20 1.17
N ALA A 113 14.53 6.53 2.42
CA ALA A 113 13.48 6.96 3.32
C ALA A 113 12.93 8.31 2.89
N GLU A 114 13.77 9.25 2.44
CA GLU A 114 13.29 10.58 2.05
C GLU A 114 12.23 10.52 0.95
N ARG A 115 12.51 9.77 -0.14
CA ARG A 115 11.51 9.58 -1.21
C ARG A 115 10.26 8.84 -0.74
N THR A 116 10.40 7.86 0.15
CA THR A 116 9.24 7.14 0.69
C THR A 116 8.38 8.06 1.58
N LEU A 117 9.03 8.86 2.43
CA LEU A 117 8.39 9.81 3.33
C LEU A 117 7.58 10.86 2.57
N GLU A 118 8.09 11.34 1.43
CA GLU A 118 7.35 12.27 0.55
C GLU A 118 6.04 11.67 0.01
N LEU A 119 5.99 10.36 -0.20
CA LEU A 119 4.81 9.65 -0.72
C LEU A 119 3.78 9.33 0.37
N LEU A 120 4.17 9.32 1.65
CA LEU A 120 3.33 8.83 2.75
C LEU A 120 1.98 9.54 2.92
N PRO A 121 1.87 10.88 2.82
CA PRO A 121 0.59 11.55 2.99
C PRO A 121 -0.48 11.01 2.03
N GLN A 122 -0.14 10.88 0.75
CA GLN A 122 -1.06 10.37 -0.27
C GLN A 122 -1.21 8.85 -0.18
N PHE A 123 -0.13 8.12 0.12
CA PHE A 123 -0.16 6.67 0.28
C PHE A 123 -1.13 6.24 1.39
N ILE A 124 -1.15 6.94 2.53
CA ILE A 124 -2.06 6.63 3.64
C ILE A 124 -3.53 6.76 3.18
N VAL A 125 -3.87 7.85 2.46
CA VAL A 125 -5.22 8.06 1.91
C VAL A 125 -5.60 6.96 0.92
N ASP A 126 -4.68 6.62 0.01
CA ASP A 126 -4.91 5.56 -0.98
C ASP A 126 -5.04 4.18 -0.34
N ALA A 127 -4.29 3.91 0.73
CA ALA A 127 -4.33 2.65 1.47
C ALA A 127 -5.67 2.46 2.20
N GLU A 128 -6.21 3.50 2.82
CA GLU A 128 -7.55 3.48 3.42
C GLU A 128 -8.63 3.25 2.36
N ALA A 129 -8.56 3.97 1.25
CA ALA A 129 -9.49 3.79 0.13
C ALA A 129 -9.42 2.34 -0.40
N LEU A 130 -8.22 1.80 -0.56
CA LEU A 130 -8.01 0.43 -0.99
C LEU A 130 -8.61 -0.59 0.00
N ALA A 131 -8.42 -0.39 1.31
CA ALA A 131 -9.01 -1.24 2.34
C ALA A 131 -10.55 -1.26 2.22
N GLY A 132 -11.17 -0.09 2.03
CA GLY A 132 -12.61 0.02 1.80
C GLY A 132 -13.10 -0.70 0.54
N VAL A 133 -12.33 -0.65 -0.55
CA VAL A 133 -12.63 -1.38 -1.80
C VAL A 133 -12.54 -2.90 -1.62
N ILE A 134 -11.57 -3.36 -0.84
CA ILE A 134 -11.35 -4.78 -0.54
C ILE A 134 -12.47 -5.33 0.34
N GLU A 135 -12.87 -4.59 1.37
CA GLU A 135 -13.90 -4.98 2.33
C GLU A 135 -15.31 -4.87 1.75
N GLY A 136 -15.62 -3.73 1.11
CA GLY A 136 -16.94 -3.37 0.58
C GLY A 136 -17.32 -4.09 -0.71
N GLY A 137 -16.83 -5.30 -0.94
CA GLY A 137 -17.09 -6.05 -2.16
C GLY A 137 -18.57 -6.35 -2.34
N ARG A 138 -19.28 -5.48 -3.08
CA ARG A 138 -20.69 -5.58 -3.45
C ARG A 138 -21.05 -7.04 -3.70
N ASP A 139 -21.86 -7.58 -2.80
CA ASP A 139 -22.76 -8.68 -3.11
C ASP A 139 -23.77 -8.12 -4.12
N ALA A 140 -23.44 -8.26 -5.40
CA ALA A 140 -24.38 -8.06 -6.50
C ALA A 140 -24.82 -9.43 -7.00
#